data_AF-A0A0L8MP02-F1
#
_entry.id   AF-A0A0L8MP02-F1
#
_cell.length_a   1.000
_cell.length_b   1.000
_cell.length_c   1.000
_cell.angle_alpha   90.00
_cell.angle_beta   90.00
_cell.angle_gamma   90.00
#
_symmetry.space_group_name_H-M   'P 1'
#
loop_
_entity.id
_entity.type
_entity.pdbx_description
1 polymer ?
#
loop_
_entity_poly.entity_id
_entity_poly.type
_entity_poly.pdbx_seq_one_letter_code
_entity_poly.pdbx_strand_id
1 'polypeptide(L)'
;MHIRKPLIAAAATAALAAGALASFAGLGTAQAAGAGTTAAAGGVRIAYYDQWSVYGNAFYPKHLDTRGIAGKLDVINYSFGNIHPTNLTCFEANKAAGDDNNPNAGDGAGDSYADYQKSFSAADSVSGVADKWDQPIVGVFNQFKQLKAKYPHLKINISLGGWTYSKYFSDAAKTDASRKKLVSSCIDQYIKGNLPVEGGYGGQGVAAGIFDGIDIDWEYPGSSGGHLGNHYAPEDKQNFTLLLKEFREQLDAYGQANGGKKYLLTSALPAGQDKIKYIETDKIGAYLDYANIMTYDMHGAWDSDGPTYHQSPLYSPAGDPTDPIAPGTQKYSIDNAIDSWIDGNPAYGITGGFPANKLTLGYEFYYRGWKGVPAGANNGLAQSATGASGARPTSQQAGIANYKELGGLVDNPATTFWDDQAKASYFYKDGEFFTGLNQKSIQARVDYGKQRGLAGAMMYSLLGLDNNTTLLNQISDALGGTTVPPTTPPTTPPTTPPTTPPTTPPTTGCGSTPAYVAGTVYTAGNEVSHNGRKYKAQWWTQNETPGTTGEWGVWKDLGAC
;
A
#
# COMPACT_ATOMS: atom_id res chain seq x y z
N MET A 1 -58.77 14.69 -1.26
CA MET A 1 -60.03 13.95 -1.54
C MET A 1 -59.98 12.63 -0.78
N HIS A 2 -60.93 12.35 0.12
CA HIS A 2 -60.98 11.11 0.92
C HIS A 2 -62.25 10.31 0.60
N ILE A 3 -62.20 8.97 0.71
CA ILE A 3 -63.28 8.00 1.04
C ILE A 3 -62.62 6.60 0.91
N ARG A 4 -62.25 5.93 2.02
CA ARG A 4 -62.99 4.97 2.89
C ARG A 4 -62.92 3.49 2.41
N LYS A 5 -62.67 2.59 3.38
CA LYS A 5 -62.72 1.10 3.33
C LYS A 5 -64.17 0.61 3.63
N PRO A 6 -64.48 -0.67 4.02
CA PRO A 6 -63.81 -1.99 3.92
C PRO A 6 -64.74 -3.17 3.49
N LEU A 7 -64.26 -4.43 3.53
CA LEU A 7 -64.92 -5.74 3.85
C LEU A 7 -63.81 -6.85 3.82
N ILE A 8 -63.73 -7.98 4.56
CA ILE A 8 -64.57 -8.78 5.50
C ILE A 8 -65.59 -9.69 4.77
N ALA A 9 -65.68 -11.04 4.93
CA ALA A 9 -64.89 -12.12 5.58
C ALA A 9 -65.13 -13.45 4.78
N ALA A 10 -64.76 -14.70 5.11
CA ALA A 10 -64.15 -15.41 6.26
C ALA A 10 -63.16 -16.50 5.70
N ALA A 11 -62.79 -17.68 6.24
CA ALA A 11 -63.08 -18.56 7.41
C ALA A 11 -61.77 -19.39 7.68
N ALA A 12 -61.45 -20.10 8.78
CA ALA A 12 -62.13 -20.90 9.82
C ALA A 12 -62.55 -22.33 9.37
N THR A 13 -62.26 -23.44 10.08
CA THR A 13 -61.52 -23.71 11.35
C THR A 13 -61.27 -25.23 11.53
N ALA A 14 -60.20 -25.63 12.24
CA ALA A 14 -60.15 -26.89 13.01
C ALA A 14 -59.00 -26.85 14.04
N ALA A 15 -59.21 -27.43 15.23
CA ALA A 15 -58.18 -27.57 16.28
C ALA A 15 -58.48 -28.79 17.16
N LEU A 16 -57.45 -29.38 17.78
CA LEU A 16 -57.52 -30.19 19.01
C LEU A 16 -56.10 -30.35 19.60
N ALA A 17 -55.97 -30.82 20.85
CA ALA A 17 -54.85 -30.45 21.71
C ALA A 17 -54.39 -31.53 22.72
N ALA A 18 -53.32 -31.17 23.46
CA ALA A 18 -52.79 -31.75 24.71
C ALA A 18 -51.95 -33.05 24.64
N GLY A 19 -50.87 -33.13 25.44
CA GLY A 19 -50.17 -34.40 25.69
C GLY A 19 -48.75 -34.34 26.28
N ALA A 20 -48.63 -34.21 27.61
CA ALA A 20 -47.53 -34.73 28.45
C ALA A 20 -46.09 -34.13 28.36
N LEU A 21 -45.24 -34.58 29.28
CA LEU A 21 -44.00 -33.95 29.78
C LEU A 21 -42.72 -34.75 29.48
N ALA A 22 -41.59 -34.03 29.54
CA ALA A 22 -40.25 -34.46 29.96
C ALA A 22 -39.46 -35.50 29.15
N SER A 23 -38.31 -35.06 28.61
CA SER A 23 -37.00 -35.69 28.81
C SER A 23 -35.86 -34.74 28.40
N PHE A 24 -34.88 -34.50 29.28
CA PHE A 24 -33.62 -33.81 28.94
C PHE A 24 -32.54 -34.86 28.64
N ALA A 25 -32.03 -34.92 27.42
CA ALA A 25 -30.82 -35.69 27.10
C ALA A 25 -30.12 -35.22 25.81
N GLY A 26 -28.83 -34.89 25.91
CA GLY A 26 -27.83 -35.15 24.86
C GLY A 26 -28.00 -34.50 23.47
N LEU A 27 -27.82 -33.18 23.36
CA LEU A 27 -27.14 -32.62 22.18
C LEU A 27 -25.66 -32.44 22.53
N GLY A 28 -24.78 -33.04 21.72
CA GLY A 28 -23.33 -33.03 21.96
C GLY A 28 -22.75 -31.61 21.81
N THR A 29 -21.92 -31.19 22.76
CA THR A 29 -21.17 -29.94 22.65
C THR A 29 -20.21 -30.00 21.47
N ALA A 30 -20.41 -29.15 20.47
CA ALA A 30 -19.42 -28.92 19.43
C ALA A 30 -18.14 -28.41 20.11
N GLN A 31 -17.11 -29.25 20.14
CA GLN A 31 -15.87 -28.92 20.83
C GLN A 31 -15.14 -27.82 20.06
N ALA A 32 -14.90 -26.69 20.73
CA ALA A 32 -14.24 -25.55 20.10
C ALA A 32 -12.89 -25.95 19.53
N ALA A 33 -12.62 -25.56 18.28
CA ALA A 33 -11.30 -25.68 17.68
C ALA A 33 -10.28 -24.95 18.56
N GLY A 34 -9.09 -25.55 18.74
CA GLY A 34 -8.10 -25.07 19.70
C GLY A 34 -7.72 -23.61 19.48
N ALA A 35 -7.49 -22.88 20.57
CA ALA A 35 -7.18 -21.46 20.55
C ALA A 35 -5.82 -21.19 19.85
N GLY A 36 -5.88 -20.97 18.54
CA GLY A 36 -4.83 -20.25 17.82
C GLY A 36 -4.63 -18.88 18.47
N THR A 37 -3.38 -18.46 18.61
CA THR A 37 -2.97 -17.26 19.35
C THR A 37 -3.86 -16.05 19.03
N THR A 38 -4.52 -15.49 20.05
CA THR A 38 -5.22 -14.22 19.94
C THR A 38 -4.23 -13.15 19.49
N ALA A 39 -4.43 -12.61 18.29
CA ALA A 39 -3.70 -11.42 17.86
C ALA A 39 -3.97 -10.30 18.87
N ALA A 40 -2.91 -9.71 19.42
CA ALA A 40 -3.02 -8.50 20.21
C ALA A 40 -3.61 -7.39 19.32
N ALA A 41 -4.48 -6.54 19.88
CA ALA A 41 -5.02 -5.41 19.15
C ALA A 41 -3.92 -4.37 18.89
N GLY A 42 -3.83 -3.88 17.65
CA GLY A 42 -2.85 -2.91 17.19
C GLY A 42 -1.47 -3.49 16.84
N GLY A 43 -0.95 -3.08 15.68
CA GLY A 43 0.47 -3.19 15.35
C GLY A 43 0.80 -3.68 13.94
N VAL A 44 -0.14 -4.24 13.17
CA VAL A 44 0.18 -4.72 11.81
C VAL A 44 0.52 -3.56 10.88
N ARG A 45 1.55 -3.75 10.06
CA ARG A 45 2.06 -2.77 9.08
C ARG A 45 2.05 -3.40 7.69
N ILE A 46 1.04 -3.05 6.92
CA ILE A 46 0.81 -3.50 5.53
C ILE A 46 1.13 -2.33 4.60
N ALA A 47 1.85 -2.55 3.49
CA ALA A 47 2.12 -1.47 2.54
C ALA A 47 2.13 -1.93 1.08
N TYR A 48 1.68 -1.06 0.18
CA TYR A 48 1.71 -1.31 -1.25
C TYR A 48 3.09 -1.03 -1.84
N TYR A 49 3.60 -1.96 -2.65
CA TYR A 49 4.73 -1.76 -3.54
C TYR A 49 4.25 -1.96 -4.97
N ASP A 50 4.37 -0.91 -5.78
CA ASP A 50 3.79 -0.90 -7.12
C ASP A 50 4.75 -1.49 -8.16
N GLN A 51 4.20 -2.27 -9.08
CA GLN A 51 4.86 -2.89 -10.24
C GLN A 51 5.67 -1.87 -11.04
N TRP A 52 5.09 -0.69 -11.31
CA TRP A 52 5.73 0.39 -12.07
C TRP A 52 6.80 1.18 -11.29
N SER A 53 7.05 0.88 -10.01
CA SER A 53 8.07 1.53 -9.18
C SER A 53 9.47 1.50 -9.80
N VAL A 54 9.75 0.47 -10.62
CA VAL A 54 11.07 0.17 -11.20
C VAL A 54 11.42 0.97 -12.45
N TYR A 55 10.55 1.88 -12.91
CA TYR A 55 10.79 2.71 -14.11
C TYR A 55 11.30 4.11 -13.76
N GLY A 56 10.63 5.18 -14.22
CA GLY A 56 11.06 6.58 -14.00
C GLY A 56 11.14 7.00 -12.53
N ASN A 57 10.61 6.19 -11.62
CA ASN A 57 10.75 6.36 -10.17
C ASN A 57 12.04 5.76 -9.59
N ALA A 58 12.69 4.82 -10.30
CA ALA A 58 13.87 4.05 -9.87
C ALA A 58 13.76 3.42 -8.46
N PHE A 59 12.55 3.20 -7.95
CA PHE A 59 12.32 2.65 -6.61
C PHE A 59 12.34 1.13 -6.66
N TYR A 60 13.55 0.57 -6.75
CA TYR A 60 13.78 -0.89 -6.79
C TYR A 60 13.55 -1.58 -5.43
N PRO A 61 13.29 -2.90 -5.39
CA PRO A 61 13.08 -3.63 -4.14
C PRO A 61 14.30 -3.61 -3.20
N LYS A 62 15.50 -3.32 -3.71
CA LYS A 62 16.69 -3.02 -2.91
C LYS A 62 16.46 -1.90 -1.90
N HIS A 63 15.66 -0.89 -2.23
CA HIS A 63 15.31 0.19 -1.32
C HIS A 63 14.46 -0.25 -0.13
N LEU A 64 13.76 -1.38 -0.23
CA LEU A 64 13.02 -1.94 0.89
C LEU A 64 13.99 -2.39 2.01
N ASP A 65 15.10 -2.99 1.61
CA ASP A 65 16.24 -3.35 2.47
C ASP A 65 17.05 -2.11 2.88
N THR A 66 17.62 -1.37 1.92
CA THR A 66 18.61 -0.31 2.20
C THR A 66 18.06 0.97 2.84
N ARG A 67 16.75 1.24 2.75
CA ARG A 67 16.08 2.33 3.49
C ARG A 67 15.42 1.83 4.79
N GLY A 68 15.59 0.56 5.15
CA GLY A 68 15.02 -0.03 6.37
C GLY A 68 13.49 -0.04 6.39
N ILE A 69 12.85 -0.30 5.25
CA ILE A 69 11.38 -0.43 5.11
C ILE A 69 10.96 -1.86 5.48
N ALA A 70 11.62 -2.87 4.90
CA ALA A 70 11.27 -4.28 5.03
C ALA A 70 11.26 -4.77 6.48
N GLY A 71 12.21 -4.29 7.30
CA GLY A 71 12.26 -4.58 8.74
C GLY A 71 11.24 -3.82 9.59
N LYS A 72 10.34 -3.02 8.99
CA LYS A 72 9.21 -2.33 9.63
C LYS A 72 7.86 -2.75 9.05
N LEU A 73 7.80 -3.77 8.17
CA LEU A 73 6.56 -4.24 7.57
C LEU A 73 6.29 -5.70 7.95
N ASP A 74 5.03 -6.02 8.16
CA ASP A 74 4.54 -7.39 8.32
C ASP A 74 4.14 -7.97 6.95
N VAL A 75 3.54 -7.15 6.09
CA VAL A 75 3.04 -7.53 4.76
C VAL A 75 3.36 -6.46 3.72
N ILE A 76 3.84 -6.87 2.54
CA ILE A 76 3.78 -6.08 1.31
C ILE A 76 2.62 -6.59 0.47
N ASN A 77 1.75 -5.70 0.01
CA ASN A 77 0.83 -5.96 -1.09
C ASN A 77 1.53 -5.55 -2.39
N TYR A 78 1.66 -6.47 -3.35
CA TYR A 78 2.24 -6.16 -4.66
C TYR A 78 1.15 -5.75 -5.65
N SER A 79 1.19 -4.49 -6.09
CA SER A 79 0.18 -3.85 -6.95
C SER A 79 0.63 -3.88 -8.44
N PHE A 80 -0.01 -4.58 -9.37
CA PHE A 80 -1.22 -5.42 -9.25
C PHE A 80 -1.22 -6.57 -10.27
N GLY A 81 -1.84 -7.70 -9.90
CA GLY A 81 -2.32 -8.71 -10.85
C GLY A 81 -3.71 -8.38 -11.38
N ASN A 82 -4.09 -8.92 -12.55
CA ASN A 82 -5.30 -8.56 -13.28
C ASN A 82 -6.16 -9.80 -13.64
N ILE A 83 -7.43 -9.60 -13.98
CA ILE A 83 -8.38 -10.63 -14.43
C ILE A 83 -8.52 -10.57 -15.96
N HIS A 84 -8.26 -11.70 -16.63
CA HIS A 84 -8.27 -11.77 -18.08
C HIS A 84 -9.69 -11.53 -18.66
N PRO A 85 -9.89 -10.53 -19.55
CA PRO A 85 -11.21 -10.06 -19.99
C PRO A 85 -12.22 -11.14 -20.41
N THR A 86 -11.80 -12.14 -21.18
CA THR A 86 -12.66 -13.22 -21.67
C THR A 86 -12.52 -14.55 -20.91
N ASN A 87 -11.35 -14.84 -20.33
CA ASN A 87 -11.09 -16.11 -19.66
C ASN A 87 -11.52 -16.10 -18.18
N LEU A 88 -11.60 -14.91 -17.55
CA LEU A 88 -11.93 -14.74 -16.13
C LEU A 88 -11.01 -15.56 -15.21
N THR A 89 -9.72 -15.45 -15.48
CA THR A 89 -8.61 -16.03 -14.71
C THR A 89 -7.61 -14.94 -14.36
N CYS A 90 -6.74 -15.18 -13.37
CA CYS A 90 -5.46 -14.49 -13.35
C CYS A 90 -4.68 -14.79 -14.65
N PHE A 91 -3.82 -13.86 -15.05
CA PHE A 91 -2.94 -13.98 -16.21
C PHE A 91 -1.70 -13.10 -16.02
N GLU A 92 -0.70 -13.29 -16.88
CA GLU A 92 0.41 -12.35 -17.08
C GLU A 92 0.27 -11.71 -18.47
N ALA A 93 0.75 -10.48 -18.63
CA ALA A 93 0.89 -9.78 -19.91
C ALA A 93 1.88 -8.62 -19.78
N ASN A 94 2.39 -8.13 -20.91
CA ASN A 94 3.14 -6.87 -20.98
C ASN A 94 2.36 -5.85 -21.83
N LYS A 95 1.46 -5.10 -21.17
CA LYS A 95 0.60 -4.08 -21.78
C LYS A 95 0.20 -3.03 -20.73
N ALA A 96 0.56 -1.77 -20.97
CA ALA A 96 0.17 -0.64 -20.12
C ALA A 96 -1.36 -0.42 -20.04
N ALA A 97 -1.79 0.13 -18.91
CA ALA A 97 -3.19 0.27 -18.51
C ALA A 97 -3.97 1.46 -19.14
N GLY A 98 -3.41 2.21 -20.08
CA GLY A 98 -4.09 3.41 -20.62
C GLY A 98 -4.22 4.55 -19.60
N ASP A 99 -5.30 5.34 -19.70
CA ASP A 99 -5.62 6.47 -18.81
C ASP A 99 -7.04 6.35 -18.21
N ASP A 100 -7.29 7.04 -17.09
CA ASP A 100 -8.54 6.96 -16.31
C ASP A 100 -9.83 7.35 -17.07
N ASN A 101 -9.73 8.01 -18.24
CA ASN A 101 -10.88 8.39 -19.06
C ASN A 101 -11.24 7.34 -20.12
N ASN A 102 -10.49 6.23 -20.18
CA ASN A 102 -10.70 5.14 -21.13
C ASN A 102 -11.51 4.00 -20.47
N PRO A 103 -12.75 3.69 -20.91
CA PRO A 103 -13.54 2.58 -20.35
C PRO A 103 -12.93 1.18 -20.56
N ASN A 104 -11.83 1.08 -21.31
CA ASN A 104 -11.11 -0.16 -21.61
C ASN A 104 -9.62 -0.08 -21.20
N ALA A 105 -9.31 0.78 -20.22
CA ALA A 105 -7.98 1.00 -19.66
C ALA A 105 -7.28 -0.32 -19.25
N GLY A 106 -7.85 -1.04 -18.28
CA GLY A 106 -7.29 -2.29 -17.74
C GLY A 106 -7.44 -3.54 -18.63
N ASP A 107 -8.05 -3.45 -19.81
CA ASP A 107 -8.47 -4.62 -20.60
C ASP A 107 -7.27 -5.46 -21.08
N GLY A 108 -6.94 -6.54 -20.37
CA GLY A 108 -5.78 -7.36 -20.70
C GLY A 108 -4.43 -6.68 -20.41
N ALA A 109 -4.40 -5.69 -19.52
CA ALA A 109 -3.21 -4.97 -19.10
C ALA A 109 -2.45 -5.70 -17.97
N GLY A 110 -1.16 -5.41 -17.84
CA GLY A 110 -0.23 -6.03 -16.89
C GLY A 110 1.22 -5.70 -17.26
N ASP A 111 2.17 -6.02 -16.39
CA ASP A 111 3.60 -5.83 -16.68
C ASP A 111 4.47 -7.00 -16.20
N SER A 112 4.33 -8.11 -16.92
CA SER A 112 5.18 -9.30 -16.81
C SER A 112 6.67 -9.00 -17.00
N TYR A 113 7.03 -7.85 -17.59
CA TYR A 113 8.42 -7.42 -17.72
C TYR A 113 8.98 -6.90 -16.40
N ALA A 114 8.31 -5.97 -15.73
CA ALA A 114 8.67 -5.55 -14.37
C ALA A 114 8.71 -6.75 -13.41
N ASP A 115 7.70 -7.62 -13.48
CA ASP A 115 7.48 -8.73 -12.57
C ASP A 115 8.59 -9.77 -12.64
N TYR A 116 8.91 -10.30 -13.84
CA TYR A 116 9.83 -11.45 -13.96
C TYR A 116 10.80 -11.47 -15.15
N GLN A 117 10.84 -10.45 -16.02
CA GLN A 117 11.74 -10.42 -17.19
C GLN A 117 12.79 -9.28 -17.18
N LYS A 118 12.61 -8.25 -16.34
CA LYS A 118 13.57 -7.16 -16.15
C LYS A 118 14.73 -7.62 -15.26
N SER A 119 15.92 -7.79 -15.83
CA SER A 119 17.15 -8.02 -15.06
C SER A 119 17.54 -6.81 -14.18
N PHE A 120 18.18 -7.08 -13.04
CA PHE A 120 18.77 -6.07 -12.15
C PHE A 120 20.29 -6.19 -12.12
N SER A 121 20.98 -5.04 -12.07
CA SER A 121 22.43 -5.01 -11.87
C SER A 121 22.79 -5.31 -10.40
N ALA A 122 24.07 -5.54 -10.11
CA ALA A 122 24.57 -5.60 -8.74
C ALA A 122 24.34 -4.30 -7.94
N ALA A 123 24.23 -3.15 -8.63
CA ALA A 123 23.91 -1.88 -7.99
C ALA A 123 22.42 -1.78 -7.60
N ASP A 124 21.53 -2.47 -8.31
CA ASP A 124 20.06 -2.36 -8.16
C ASP A 124 19.42 -3.54 -7.43
N SER A 125 20.10 -4.68 -7.32
CA SER A 125 19.58 -5.91 -6.71
C SER A 125 19.67 -5.92 -5.18
N VAL A 126 18.76 -6.66 -4.55
CA VAL A 126 18.67 -6.80 -3.08
C VAL A 126 19.89 -7.54 -2.51
N SER A 127 20.40 -8.55 -3.21
CA SER A 127 21.60 -9.31 -2.82
C SER A 127 22.92 -8.57 -3.06
N GLY A 128 22.94 -7.54 -3.91
CA GLY A 128 24.18 -6.95 -4.41
C GLY A 128 24.87 -7.79 -5.50
N VAL A 129 24.21 -8.84 -6.01
CA VAL A 129 24.66 -9.67 -7.14
C VAL A 129 23.77 -9.39 -8.34
N ALA A 130 24.34 -9.25 -9.53
CA ALA A 130 23.56 -9.05 -10.75
C ALA A 130 22.73 -10.30 -11.10
N ASP A 131 21.53 -10.10 -11.64
CA ASP A 131 20.77 -11.18 -12.26
C ASP A 131 21.54 -11.75 -13.46
N LYS A 132 21.43 -13.05 -13.69
CA LYS A 132 21.97 -13.75 -14.86
C LYS A 132 20.93 -13.90 -15.96
N TRP A 133 21.38 -14.18 -17.17
CA TRP A 133 20.52 -14.46 -18.32
C TRP A 133 19.95 -15.88 -18.33
N ASP A 134 20.56 -16.82 -17.59
CA ASP A 134 20.24 -18.26 -17.58
C ASP A 134 19.37 -18.69 -16.37
N GLN A 135 19.04 -17.77 -15.47
CA GLN A 135 18.16 -18.05 -14.33
C GLN A 135 16.67 -18.01 -14.76
N PRO A 136 15.80 -18.90 -14.26
CA PRO A 136 14.42 -19.03 -14.76
C PRO A 136 13.47 -17.88 -14.38
N ILE A 137 13.92 -16.93 -13.56
CA ILE A 137 13.12 -15.79 -13.07
C ILE A 137 14.04 -14.61 -12.74
N VAL A 138 13.77 -13.43 -13.29
CA VAL A 138 14.42 -12.16 -12.91
C VAL A 138 13.34 -11.23 -12.32
N GLY A 139 13.37 -9.93 -12.61
CA GLY A 139 12.28 -9.01 -12.25
C GLY A 139 12.13 -8.77 -10.75
N VAL A 140 11.09 -8.02 -10.39
CA VAL A 140 10.72 -7.77 -8.98
C VAL A 140 10.52 -9.08 -8.22
N PHE A 141 9.97 -10.11 -8.86
CA PHE A 141 9.75 -11.42 -8.27
C PHE A 141 11.05 -12.09 -7.79
N ASN A 142 12.14 -12.07 -8.57
CA ASN A 142 13.42 -12.57 -8.08
C ASN A 142 14.00 -11.71 -6.94
N GLN A 143 13.85 -10.39 -7.03
CA GLN A 143 14.29 -9.49 -5.96
C GLN A 143 13.50 -9.70 -4.66
N PHE A 144 12.22 -10.06 -4.74
CA PHE A 144 11.41 -10.45 -3.58
C PHE A 144 11.85 -11.78 -2.95
N LYS A 145 12.31 -12.78 -3.73
CA LYS A 145 12.98 -13.96 -3.15
C LYS A 145 14.21 -13.57 -2.33
N GLN A 146 15.04 -12.68 -2.88
CA GLN A 146 16.24 -12.16 -2.20
C GLN A 146 15.88 -11.36 -0.94
N LEU A 147 14.78 -10.59 -0.98
CA LEU A 147 14.29 -9.82 0.18
C LEU A 147 13.79 -10.73 1.29
N LYS A 148 12.96 -11.74 0.98
CA LYS A 148 12.46 -12.71 1.98
C LYS A 148 13.57 -13.56 2.60
N ALA A 149 14.67 -13.78 1.89
CA ALA A 149 15.87 -14.43 2.44
C ALA A 149 16.58 -13.56 3.51
N LYS A 150 16.49 -12.22 3.44
CA LYS A 150 16.94 -11.30 4.50
C LYS A 150 15.88 -11.09 5.60
N TYR A 151 14.61 -11.03 5.21
CA TYR A 151 13.47 -10.70 6.08
C TYR A 151 12.44 -11.85 6.12
N PRO A 152 12.73 -12.98 6.80
CA PRO A 152 11.85 -14.16 6.80
C PRO A 152 10.51 -13.96 7.55
N HIS A 153 10.40 -12.90 8.37
CA HIS A 153 9.12 -12.50 8.97
C HIS A 153 8.18 -11.84 7.95
N LEU A 154 8.73 -11.12 6.96
CA LEU A 154 7.96 -10.37 5.98
C LEU A 154 7.09 -11.30 5.13
N LYS A 155 5.84 -10.89 4.90
CA LYS A 155 4.90 -11.57 4.01
C LYS A 155 4.73 -10.73 2.74
N ILE A 156 4.47 -11.39 1.62
CA ILE A 156 4.16 -10.71 0.36
C ILE A 156 2.88 -11.29 -0.22
N ASN A 157 1.85 -10.48 -0.38
CA ASN A 157 0.63 -10.82 -1.09
C ASN A 157 0.70 -10.29 -2.53
N ILE A 158 0.14 -11.01 -3.49
CA ILE A 158 -0.24 -10.40 -4.77
C ILE A 158 -1.57 -9.67 -4.54
N SER A 159 -1.65 -8.38 -4.89
CA SER A 159 -2.93 -7.66 -4.90
C SER A 159 -3.55 -7.76 -6.29
N LEU A 160 -4.80 -8.20 -6.35
CA LEU A 160 -5.55 -8.36 -7.59
C LEU A 160 -6.50 -7.18 -7.74
N GLY A 161 -6.41 -6.45 -8.85
CA GLY A 161 -7.25 -5.30 -9.15
C GLY A 161 -6.58 -3.95 -8.87
N GLY A 162 -7.13 -3.20 -7.91
CA GLY A 162 -7.01 -1.75 -7.84
C GLY A 162 -7.88 -1.08 -8.90
N TRP A 163 -7.97 0.26 -8.82
CA TRP A 163 -8.80 1.15 -9.63
C TRP A 163 -9.03 0.66 -11.07
N THR A 164 -7.95 0.62 -11.87
CA THR A 164 -8.00 0.40 -13.32
C THR A 164 -8.19 -1.07 -13.74
N TYR A 165 -7.80 -2.05 -12.91
CA TYR A 165 -7.90 -3.49 -13.24
C TYR A 165 -9.14 -4.17 -12.64
N SER A 166 -9.93 -3.45 -11.84
CA SER A 166 -11.13 -4.00 -11.17
C SER A 166 -12.29 -4.42 -12.11
N LYS A 167 -12.22 -4.09 -13.41
CA LYS A 167 -13.33 -4.20 -14.35
C LYS A 167 -14.03 -5.56 -14.44
N TYR A 168 -13.28 -6.66 -14.39
CA TYR A 168 -13.80 -8.01 -14.66
C TYR A 168 -14.12 -8.82 -13.39
N PHE A 169 -14.06 -8.22 -12.21
CA PHE A 169 -14.43 -8.91 -10.97
C PHE A 169 -15.90 -9.35 -10.95
N SER A 170 -16.85 -8.51 -11.38
CA SER A 170 -18.29 -8.88 -11.34
C SER A 170 -18.56 -10.14 -12.18
N ASP A 171 -18.01 -10.23 -13.40
CA ASP A 171 -18.13 -11.43 -14.25
C ASP A 171 -17.50 -12.67 -13.62
N ALA A 172 -16.30 -12.54 -13.06
CA ALA A 172 -15.62 -13.65 -12.41
C ALA A 172 -16.32 -14.10 -11.12
N ALA A 173 -16.84 -13.17 -10.33
CA ALA A 173 -17.56 -13.44 -9.09
C ALA A 173 -18.96 -14.03 -9.32
N LYS A 174 -19.56 -13.82 -10.51
CA LYS A 174 -20.97 -14.06 -10.85
C LYS A 174 -21.52 -15.45 -10.57
N THR A 175 -20.71 -16.50 -10.73
CA THR A 175 -21.15 -17.90 -10.64
C THR A 175 -20.18 -18.76 -9.85
N ASP A 176 -20.67 -19.90 -9.35
CA ASP A 176 -19.83 -20.89 -8.66
C ASP A 176 -18.65 -21.36 -9.52
N ALA A 177 -18.93 -21.67 -10.80
CA ALA A 177 -17.92 -22.11 -11.75
C ALA A 177 -16.90 -21.02 -12.10
N SER A 178 -17.33 -19.77 -12.28
CA SER A 178 -16.43 -18.64 -12.59
C SER A 178 -15.55 -18.28 -11.40
N ARG A 179 -16.10 -18.29 -10.17
CA ARG A 179 -15.30 -18.10 -8.94
C ARG A 179 -14.22 -19.16 -8.79
N LYS A 180 -14.61 -20.44 -8.91
CA LYS A 180 -13.67 -21.58 -8.86
C LYS A 180 -12.58 -21.47 -9.92
N LYS A 181 -12.93 -21.05 -11.14
CA LYS A 181 -11.97 -20.84 -12.24
C LYS A 181 -10.99 -19.70 -11.93
N LEU A 182 -11.47 -18.55 -11.47
CA LEU A 182 -10.62 -17.43 -11.08
C LEU A 182 -9.67 -17.85 -9.95
N VAL A 183 -10.23 -18.28 -8.81
CA VAL A 183 -9.45 -18.61 -7.60
C VAL A 183 -8.38 -19.66 -7.88
N SER A 184 -8.74 -20.75 -8.56
CA SER A 184 -7.78 -21.82 -8.85
C SER A 184 -6.66 -21.36 -9.79
N SER A 185 -6.95 -20.48 -10.76
CA SER A 185 -5.92 -19.90 -11.65
C SER A 185 -4.96 -18.96 -10.90
N CYS A 186 -5.46 -18.11 -10.01
CA CYS A 186 -4.64 -17.19 -9.22
C CYS A 186 -3.74 -17.93 -8.21
N ILE A 187 -4.26 -19.03 -7.62
CA ILE A 187 -3.47 -19.92 -6.77
C ILE A 187 -2.42 -20.69 -7.59
N ASP A 188 -2.72 -21.10 -8.83
CA ASP A 188 -1.74 -21.75 -9.71
C ASP A 188 -0.60 -20.80 -10.11
N GLN A 189 -0.94 -19.60 -10.58
CA GLN A 189 0.03 -18.61 -11.06
C GLN A 189 0.91 -18.07 -9.93
N TYR A 190 0.31 -17.53 -8.84
CA TYR A 190 1.07 -16.81 -7.81
C TYR A 190 1.45 -17.67 -6.61
N ILE A 191 0.58 -18.56 -6.14
CA ILE A 191 0.83 -19.33 -4.90
C ILE A 191 1.65 -20.60 -5.15
N LYS A 192 1.34 -21.37 -6.20
CA LYS A 192 2.21 -22.45 -6.69
C LYS A 192 3.39 -21.91 -7.51
N GLY A 193 3.25 -20.70 -8.07
CA GLY A 193 4.31 -20.00 -8.78
C GLY A 193 4.49 -20.41 -10.24
N ASN A 194 3.43 -20.86 -10.91
CA ASN A 194 3.44 -21.29 -12.30
C ASN A 194 3.26 -20.09 -13.24
N LEU A 195 4.35 -19.46 -13.66
CA LEU A 195 4.29 -18.31 -14.56
C LEU A 195 4.26 -18.75 -16.03
N PRO A 196 3.54 -18.04 -16.93
CA PRO A 196 3.73 -18.12 -18.37
C PRO A 196 5.19 -17.89 -18.78
N VAL A 197 5.65 -18.62 -19.80
CA VAL A 197 7.03 -18.47 -20.31
C VAL A 197 7.07 -17.30 -21.29
N GLU A 198 7.68 -16.19 -20.87
CA GLU A 198 7.79 -14.94 -21.61
C GLU A 198 9.22 -14.37 -21.51
N GLY A 199 9.73 -13.80 -22.61
CA GLY A 199 11.08 -13.20 -22.64
C GLY A 199 12.26 -14.16 -22.42
N GLY A 200 12.00 -15.46 -22.27
CA GLY A 200 12.99 -16.48 -21.84
C GLY A 200 12.90 -16.86 -20.36
N TYR A 201 12.04 -16.20 -19.59
CA TYR A 201 11.80 -16.43 -18.16
C TYR A 201 10.40 -17.00 -17.91
N GLY A 202 10.13 -17.47 -16.69
CA GLY A 202 8.84 -18.09 -16.34
C GLY A 202 8.90 -19.62 -16.31
N GLY A 203 7.74 -20.27 -16.17
CA GLY A 203 7.59 -21.73 -16.10
C GLY A 203 6.99 -22.25 -14.80
N GLN A 204 6.89 -23.57 -14.69
CA GLN A 204 6.26 -24.25 -13.55
C GLN A 204 7.07 -24.06 -12.25
N GLY A 205 6.42 -23.60 -11.19
CA GLY A 205 7.01 -23.42 -9.86
C GLY A 205 8.08 -22.33 -9.73
N VAL A 206 8.39 -21.56 -10.78
CA VAL A 206 9.53 -20.63 -10.74
C VAL A 206 9.30 -19.45 -9.79
N ALA A 207 8.05 -19.07 -9.51
CA ALA A 207 7.68 -18.06 -8.51
C ALA A 207 7.31 -18.65 -7.12
N ALA A 208 7.43 -19.98 -6.93
CA ALA A 208 6.99 -20.65 -5.71
C ALA A 208 7.67 -20.05 -4.46
N GLY A 209 6.88 -19.82 -3.42
CA GLY A 209 7.35 -19.27 -2.14
C GLY A 209 7.60 -17.76 -2.12
N ILE A 210 7.44 -17.03 -3.23
CA ILE A 210 7.41 -15.55 -3.22
C ILE A 210 6.19 -15.08 -2.45
N PHE A 211 5.01 -15.53 -2.87
CA PHE A 211 3.75 -15.08 -2.29
C PHE A 211 3.33 -15.93 -1.08
N ASP A 212 2.81 -15.24 -0.07
CA ASP A 212 2.28 -15.79 1.19
C ASP A 212 0.76 -15.62 1.30
N GLY A 213 0.13 -15.01 0.30
CA GLY A 213 -1.31 -14.80 0.26
C GLY A 213 -1.75 -14.05 -0.98
N ILE A 214 -3.04 -13.74 -1.01
CA ILE A 214 -3.69 -12.95 -2.05
C ILE A 214 -4.43 -11.80 -1.36
N ASP A 215 -4.31 -10.62 -1.93
CA ASP A 215 -5.06 -9.43 -1.56
C ASP A 215 -6.07 -9.12 -2.69
N ILE A 216 -7.31 -8.78 -2.33
CA ILE A 216 -8.38 -8.48 -3.29
C ILE A 216 -8.74 -7.01 -3.22
N ASP A 217 -8.40 -6.27 -4.26
CA ASP A 217 -8.68 -4.84 -4.39
C ASP A 217 -9.70 -4.64 -5.52
N TRP A 218 -10.97 -4.89 -5.20
CA TRP A 218 -12.09 -4.67 -6.14
C TRP A 218 -12.70 -3.31 -5.86
N GLU A 219 -12.55 -2.40 -6.83
CA GLU A 219 -13.13 -1.06 -6.85
C GLU A 219 -14.29 -0.95 -7.88
N TYR A 220 -15.55 -1.24 -7.54
CA TYR A 220 -16.08 -1.72 -6.26
C TYR A 220 -17.25 -2.71 -6.49
N PRO A 221 -17.47 -3.71 -5.60
CA PRO A 221 -18.62 -4.60 -5.69
C PRO A 221 -19.95 -3.84 -5.77
N GLY A 222 -20.75 -4.08 -6.82
CA GLY A 222 -22.12 -3.59 -6.95
C GLY A 222 -22.30 -2.08 -7.09
N SER A 223 -21.20 -1.32 -7.24
CA SER A 223 -21.22 0.15 -7.30
C SER A 223 -20.64 0.65 -8.62
N SER A 224 -21.31 1.63 -9.22
CA SER A 224 -20.80 2.38 -10.37
C SER A 224 -19.69 3.39 -10.00
N GLY A 225 -19.37 3.53 -8.71
CA GLY A 225 -18.43 4.51 -8.18
C GLY A 225 -16.98 4.02 -8.07
N GLY A 226 -16.52 3.26 -9.06
CA GLY A 226 -15.12 2.88 -9.30
C GLY A 226 -14.62 3.43 -10.65
N HIS A 227 -13.53 2.88 -11.20
CA HIS A 227 -12.99 3.31 -12.50
C HIS A 227 -14.01 3.17 -13.66
N LEU A 228 -13.89 4.05 -14.66
CA LEU A 228 -14.79 4.11 -15.80
C LEU A 228 -14.85 2.77 -16.57
N GLY A 229 -16.05 2.28 -16.86
CA GLY A 229 -16.26 1.04 -17.60
C GLY A 229 -16.06 -0.24 -16.77
N ASN A 230 -15.81 -0.15 -15.46
CA ASN A 230 -15.83 -1.32 -14.58
C ASN A 230 -17.22 -1.98 -14.60
N HIS A 231 -17.28 -3.31 -14.67
CA HIS A 231 -18.55 -4.04 -14.62
C HIS A 231 -19.01 -4.22 -13.17
N TYR A 232 -20.29 -3.99 -12.92
CA TYR A 232 -20.92 -4.13 -11.61
C TYR A 232 -22.36 -4.66 -11.74
N ALA A 233 -22.84 -5.37 -10.73
CA ALA A 233 -24.19 -5.93 -10.66
C ALA A 233 -24.71 -5.91 -9.21
N PRO A 234 -26.04 -5.77 -8.96
CA PRO A 234 -26.59 -5.82 -7.59
C PRO A 234 -26.23 -7.10 -6.81
N GLU A 235 -26.07 -8.23 -7.51
CA GLU A 235 -25.68 -9.52 -6.97
C GLU A 235 -24.23 -9.58 -6.49
N ASP A 236 -23.38 -8.60 -6.85
CA ASP A 236 -21.99 -8.48 -6.39
C ASP A 236 -21.90 -8.47 -4.85
N LYS A 237 -22.93 -7.95 -4.16
CA LYS A 237 -22.97 -7.95 -2.69
C LYS A 237 -22.84 -9.35 -2.09
N GLN A 238 -23.48 -10.35 -2.68
CA GLN A 238 -23.33 -11.75 -2.27
C GLN A 238 -22.18 -12.44 -3.00
N ASN A 239 -21.96 -12.12 -4.28
CA ASN A 239 -20.90 -12.77 -5.07
C ASN A 239 -19.50 -12.43 -4.57
N PHE A 240 -19.27 -11.24 -4.00
CA PHE A 240 -18.00 -10.88 -3.35
C PHE A 240 -17.77 -11.70 -2.07
N THR A 241 -18.78 -11.84 -1.20
CA THR A 241 -18.74 -12.75 -0.04
C THR A 241 -18.41 -14.18 -0.45
N LEU A 242 -19.02 -14.65 -1.53
CA LEU A 242 -18.79 -16.00 -2.08
C LEU A 242 -17.41 -16.14 -2.77
N LEU A 243 -16.85 -15.08 -3.34
CA LEU A 243 -15.51 -15.06 -3.91
C LEU A 243 -14.44 -15.11 -2.82
N LEU A 244 -14.59 -14.32 -1.75
CA LEU A 244 -13.70 -14.37 -0.58
C LEU A 244 -13.78 -15.73 0.13
N LYS A 245 -14.97 -16.33 0.22
CA LYS A 245 -15.14 -17.71 0.70
C LYS A 245 -14.35 -18.72 -0.14
N GLU A 246 -14.51 -18.68 -1.47
CA GLU A 246 -13.83 -19.61 -2.39
C GLU A 246 -12.29 -19.44 -2.33
N PHE A 247 -11.79 -18.20 -2.26
CA PHE A 247 -10.37 -17.93 -2.01
C PHE A 247 -9.89 -18.56 -0.69
N ARG A 248 -10.60 -18.34 0.42
CA ARG A 248 -10.24 -18.89 1.73
C ARG A 248 -10.17 -20.41 1.70
N GLU A 249 -11.20 -21.07 1.15
CA GLU A 249 -11.29 -22.53 1.08
C GLU A 249 -10.18 -23.15 0.23
N GLN A 250 -9.87 -22.59 -0.94
CA GLN A 250 -8.78 -23.12 -1.77
C GLN A 250 -7.38 -22.80 -1.20
N LEU A 251 -7.18 -21.63 -0.59
CA LEU A 251 -5.93 -21.26 0.09
C LEU A 251 -5.67 -22.16 1.31
N ASP A 252 -6.71 -22.48 2.09
CA ASP A 252 -6.58 -23.42 3.22
C ASP A 252 -6.37 -24.86 2.75
N ALA A 253 -7.10 -25.33 1.73
CA ALA A 253 -6.89 -26.66 1.17
C ALA A 253 -5.46 -26.85 0.63
N TYR A 254 -4.95 -25.86 -0.11
CA TYR A 254 -3.56 -25.87 -0.57
C TYR A 254 -2.57 -25.76 0.60
N GLY A 255 -2.84 -24.90 1.58
CA GLY A 255 -2.02 -24.74 2.78
C GLY A 255 -1.87 -26.03 3.61
N GLN A 256 -2.97 -26.72 3.87
CA GLN A 256 -2.97 -28.01 4.57
C GLN A 256 -2.20 -29.09 3.78
N ALA A 257 -2.40 -29.16 2.47
CA ALA A 257 -1.66 -30.08 1.60
C ALA A 257 -0.15 -29.79 1.53
N ASN A 258 0.28 -28.56 1.80
CA ASN A 258 1.67 -28.11 1.69
C ASN A 258 2.25 -27.72 3.07
N GLY A 259 2.21 -28.67 4.01
CA GLY A 259 2.87 -28.55 5.31
C GLY A 259 2.13 -27.70 6.35
N GLY A 260 0.82 -27.47 6.18
CA GLY A 260 0.00 -26.70 7.12
C GLY A 260 0.24 -25.19 7.05
N LYS A 261 0.89 -24.67 5.99
CA LYS A 261 1.13 -23.23 5.83
C LYS A 261 -0.20 -22.51 5.66
N LYS A 262 -0.56 -21.64 6.60
CA LYS A 262 -1.63 -20.66 6.39
C LYS A 262 -1.18 -19.61 5.37
N TYR A 263 -1.95 -19.45 4.30
CA TYR A 263 -1.81 -18.34 3.37
C TYR A 263 -2.76 -17.20 3.77
N LEU A 264 -2.31 -15.95 3.62
CA LEU A 264 -3.12 -14.77 3.91
C LEU A 264 -4.21 -14.58 2.85
N LEU A 265 -5.39 -14.12 3.28
CA LEU A 265 -6.37 -13.51 2.39
C LEU A 265 -6.69 -12.11 2.92
N THR A 266 -6.32 -11.07 2.21
CA THR A 266 -6.62 -9.67 2.58
C THR A 266 -7.47 -9.01 1.49
N SER A 267 -8.01 -7.82 1.77
CA SER A 267 -8.76 -7.07 0.77
C SER A 267 -8.68 -5.58 1.06
N ALA A 268 -8.38 -4.78 0.03
CA ALA A 268 -8.62 -3.34 0.05
C ALA A 268 -10.12 -3.07 -0.08
N LEU A 269 -10.63 -2.16 0.75
CA LEU A 269 -12.06 -1.99 0.95
C LEU A 269 -12.44 -0.50 1.10
N PRO A 270 -13.63 -0.10 0.63
CA PRO A 270 -14.03 1.30 0.60
C PRO A 270 -14.20 1.92 1.99
N ALA A 271 -13.86 3.19 2.11
CA ALA A 271 -14.27 4.05 3.23
C ALA A 271 -15.65 4.71 3.04
N GLY A 272 -16.16 4.79 1.81
CA GLY A 272 -17.41 5.49 1.48
C GLY A 272 -18.68 4.67 1.72
N GLN A 273 -19.64 5.23 2.46
CA GLN A 273 -20.94 4.58 2.77
C GLN A 273 -21.75 4.25 1.51
N ASP A 274 -21.58 5.03 0.44
CA ASP A 274 -22.15 4.79 -0.89
C ASP A 274 -21.70 3.45 -1.49
N LYS A 275 -20.51 2.96 -1.14
CA LYS A 275 -19.90 1.71 -1.61
C LYS A 275 -20.04 0.59 -0.59
N ILE A 276 -19.78 0.86 0.70
CA ILE A 276 -19.86 -0.12 1.81
C ILE A 276 -21.26 -0.78 1.86
N LYS A 277 -22.34 -0.06 1.52
CA LYS A 277 -23.70 -0.60 1.46
C LYS A 277 -23.87 -1.78 0.50
N TYR A 278 -22.98 -1.94 -0.48
CA TYR A 278 -22.95 -3.08 -1.41
C TYR A 278 -22.10 -4.25 -0.91
N ILE A 279 -21.68 -4.27 0.36
CA ILE A 279 -20.87 -5.35 0.95
C ILE A 279 -21.60 -5.97 2.15
N GLU A 280 -21.43 -7.27 2.38
CA GLU A 280 -21.91 -7.97 3.57
C GLU A 280 -20.85 -7.87 4.68
N THR A 281 -20.79 -6.68 5.28
CA THR A 281 -19.84 -6.29 6.35
C THR A 281 -19.80 -7.30 7.50
N ASP A 282 -20.96 -7.88 7.82
CA ASP A 282 -21.19 -8.88 8.88
C ASP A 282 -20.62 -10.28 8.56
N LYS A 283 -20.21 -10.54 7.31
CA LYS A 283 -19.84 -11.89 6.83
C LYS A 283 -18.41 -11.99 6.35
N ILE A 284 -17.91 -10.99 5.61
CA ILE A 284 -16.59 -11.10 4.96
C ILE A 284 -15.43 -11.22 5.96
N GLY A 285 -15.60 -10.72 7.18
CA GLY A 285 -14.64 -10.86 8.29
C GLY A 285 -14.40 -12.29 8.75
N ALA A 286 -15.22 -13.27 8.33
CA ALA A 286 -14.96 -14.69 8.53
C ALA A 286 -13.83 -15.23 7.64
N TYR A 287 -13.66 -14.67 6.44
CA TYR A 287 -12.72 -15.17 5.42
C TYR A 287 -11.41 -14.37 5.36
N LEU A 288 -11.49 -13.05 5.56
CA LEU A 288 -10.31 -12.18 5.55
C LEU A 288 -9.44 -12.38 6.80
N ASP A 289 -8.14 -12.28 6.61
CA ASP A 289 -7.15 -12.06 7.68
C ASP A 289 -7.13 -10.57 8.08
N TYR A 290 -7.07 -9.68 7.09
CA TYR A 290 -7.16 -8.23 7.27
C TYR A 290 -8.07 -7.56 6.23
N ALA A 291 -8.78 -6.54 6.66
CA ALA A 291 -9.53 -5.59 5.84
C ALA A 291 -8.77 -4.26 5.80
N ASN A 292 -8.27 -3.90 4.63
CA ASN A 292 -7.46 -2.71 4.39
C ASN A 292 -8.36 -1.56 3.96
N ILE A 293 -8.91 -0.80 4.91
CA ILE A 293 -9.87 0.26 4.55
C ILE A 293 -9.11 1.43 3.95
N MET A 294 -9.47 1.81 2.72
CA MET A 294 -8.87 2.91 1.96
C MET A 294 -9.38 4.25 2.50
N THR A 295 -8.93 4.62 3.70
CA THR A 295 -9.39 5.81 4.42
C THR A 295 -8.64 7.09 4.01
N TYR A 296 -8.55 7.28 2.69
CA TYR A 296 -8.00 8.41 1.95
C TYR A 296 -8.91 8.65 0.73
N ASP A 297 -8.54 9.54 -0.20
CA ASP A 297 -9.33 9.86 -1.41
C ASP A 297 -10.78 10.30 -1.13
N MET A 298 -11.03 10.85 0.06
CA MET A 298 -12.34 11.38 0.48
C MET A 298 -12.63 12.75 -0.15
N HIS A 299 -11.62 13.46 -0.64
CA HIS A 299 -11.76 14.72 -1.36
C HIS A 299 -10.57 14.98 -2.28
N GLY A 300 -10.79 15.60 -3.45
CA GLY A 300 -9.76 15.68 -4.49
C GLY A 300 -10.10 16.57 -5.67
N ALA A 301 -9.10 16.84 -6.51
CA ALA A 301 -9.19 17.80 -7.61
C ALA A 301 -10.01 17.37 -8.83
N TRP A 302 -10.81 16.28 -8.72
CA TRP A 302 -11.98 16.08 -9.56
C TRP A 302 -12.98 17.22 -9.36
N ASP A 303 -13.12 17.72 -8.11
CA ASP A 303 -13.80 18.96 -7.76
C ASP A 303 -12.86 20.13 -8.08
N SER A 304 -12.67 20.38 -9.38
CA SER A 304 -11.55 21.16 -9.88
C SER A 304 -11.64 22.66 -9.53
N ASP A 305 -12.85 23.21 -9.41
CA ASP A 305 -13.12 24.58 -8.92
C ASP A 305 -13.14 24.68 -7.37
N GLY A 306 -12.88 23.57 -6.68
CA GLY A 306 -13.03 23.44 -5.23
C GLY A 306 -14.45 23.05 -4.80
N PRO A 307 -14.78 23.16 -3.50
CA PRO A 307 -13.95 23.72 -2.43
C PRO A 307 -12.70 22.88 -2.16
N THR A 308 -11.59 23.51 -1.76
CA THR A 308 -10.40 22.82 -1.25
C THR A 308 -10.68 22.24 0.14
N TYR A 309 -10.47 20.94 0.31
CA TYR A 309 -10.70 20.28 1.59
C TYR A 309 -9.84 19.02 1.78
N HIS A 310 -9.97 18.36 2.93
CA HIS A 310 -9.09 17.26 3.35
C HIS A 310 -9.39 15.97 2.58
N GLN A 311 -8.36 15.27 2.10
CA GLN A 311 -8.54 13.97 1.42
C GLN A 311 -8.77 12.79 2.37
N SER A 312 -8.56 13.00 3.67
CA SER A 312 -8.52 11.94 4.69
C SER A 312 -8.87 12.50 6.09
N PRO A 313 -9.98 13.24 6.26
CA PRO A 313 -10.36 13.81 7.54
C PRO A 313 -10.71 12.71 8.55
N LEU A 314 -10.21 12.82 9.79
CA LEU A 314 -10.57 11.86 10.85
C LEU A 314 -12.05 11.97 11.17
N TYR A 315 -12.55 13.19 11.32
CA TYR A 315 -13.94 13.53 11.60
C TYR A 315 -14.49 14.51 10.55
N SER A 316 -15.81 14.46 10.31
CA SER A 316 -16.54 15.40 9.44
C SER A 316 -17.22 16.48 10.30
N PRO A 317 -16.61 17.67 10.50
CA PRO A 317 -17.19 18.73 11.33
C PRO A 317 -18.38 19.44 10.67
N ALA A 318 -19.13 20.22 11.46
CA ALA A 318 -20.26 21.00 10.94
C ALA A 318 -19.85 22.13 9.95
N GLY A 319 -18.58 22.52 9.94
CA GLY A 319 -17.99 23.48 8.99
C GLY A 319 -17.37 22.84 7.75
N ASP A 320 -17.47 21.52 7.60
CA ASP A 320 -17.05 20.79 6.41
C ASP A 320 -17.82 21.30 5.17
N PRO A 321 -17.16 21.59 4.03
CA PRO A 321 -17.81 22.14 2.83
C PRO A 321 -18.20 21.08 1.77
N THR A 322 -17.84 19.80 1.94
CA THR A 322 -18.08 18.73 0.96
C THR A 322 -19.54 18.27 0.94
N ASP A 323 -19.99 17.56 -0.11
CA ASP A 323 -21.38 17.12 -0.19
C ASP A 323 -21.70 15.93 0.74
N PRO A 324 -22.93 15.86 1.31
CA PRO A 324 -23.38 14.71 2.08
C PRO A 324 -23.62 13.50 1.18
N ILE A 325 -23.15 12.33 1.63
CA ILE A 325 -23.28 11.07 0.89
C ILE A 325 -24.73 10.59 0.93
N ALA A 326 -25.32 10.37 -0.24
CA ALA A 326 -26.70 9.89 -0.36
C ALA A 326 -26.83 8.40 0.06
N PRO A 327 -27.96 8.00 0.69
CA PRO A 327 -29.18 8.76 0.93
C PRO A 327 -29.23 9.50 2.29
N GLY A 328 -28.16 9.44 3.09
CA GLY A 328 -28.09 10.07 4.40
C GLY A 328 -27.60 11.52 4.37
N THR A 329 -27.09 11.97 5.52
CA THR A 329 -26.56 13.34 5.73
C THR A 329 -25.11 13.35 6.24
N GLN A 330 -24.48 12.18 6.39
CA GLN A 330 -23.06 12.08 6.72
C GLN A 330 -22.19 12.34 5.50
N LYS A 331 -20.94 12.74 5.75
CA LYS A 331 -19.90 12.94 4.73
C LYS A 331 -18.84 11.85 4.86
N TYR A 332 -17.87 11.81 3.95
CA TYR A 332 -16.71 10.94 4.13
C TYR A 332 -15.84 11.43 5.28
N SER A 333 -15.54 10.54 6.22
CA SER A 333 -14.46 10.69 7.19
C SER A 333 -13.99 9.30 7.63
N ILE A 334 -12.79 9.21 8.19
CA ILE A 334 -12.26 7.97 8.75
C ILE A 334 -13.23 7.41 9.80
N ASP A 335 -13.76 8.26 10.67
CA ASP A 335 -14.70 7.87 11.72
C ASP A 335 -16.01 7.28 11.16
N ASN A 336 -16.68 7.98 10.22
CA ASN A 336 -17.89 7.49 9.57
C ASN A 336 -17.66 6.17 8.81
N ALA A 337 -16.47 5.98 8.23
CA ALA A 337 -16.09 4.73 7.57
C ALA A 337 -15.97 3.57 8.58
N ILE A 338 -15.25 3.78 9.69
CA ILE A 338 -15.00 2.75 10.69
C ILE A 338 -16.27 2.40 11.47
N ASP A 339 -17.11 3.38 11.81
CA ASP A 339 -18.48 3.16 12.31
C ASP A 339 -19.27 2.26 11.35
N SER A 340 -19.28 2.59 10.07
CA SER A 340 -20.04 1.82 9.07
C SER A 340 -19.56 0.37 8.93
N TRP A 341 -18.27 0.10 9.11
CA TRP A 341 -17.73 -1.27 9.08
C TRP A 341 -18.00 -2.06 10.37
N ILE A 342 -17.78 -1.46 11.55
CA ILE A 342 -17.81 -2.16 12.85
C ILE A 342 -19.21 -2.14 13.46
N ASP A 343 -19.79 -0.96 13.62
CA ASP A 343 -21.01 -0.72 14.39
C ASP A 343 -22.27 -0.67 13.49
N GLY A 344 -22.06 -0.42 12.19
CA GLY A 344 -23.09 -0.40 11.15
C GLY A 344 -23.71 0.98 10.95
N ASN A 345 -24.50 1.12 9.89
CA ASN A 345 -25.06 2.40 9.51
C ASN A 345 -26.44 2.26 8.86
N PRO A 346 -27.52 2.23 9.67
CA PRO A 346 -28.88 1.98 9.19
C PRO A 346 -29.38 3.00 8.15
N ALA A 347 -28.91 4.25 8.20
CA ALA A 347 -29.28 5.29 7.24
C ALA A 347 -28.81 4.97 5.80
N TYR A 348 -27.79 4.12 5.64
CA TYR A 348 -27.23 3.69 4.36
C TYR A 348 -27.53 2.21 4.05
N GLY A 349 -28.23 1.50 4.94
CA GLY A 349 -28.49 0.06 4.81
C GLY A 349 -27.26 -0.83 5.07
N ILE A 350 -26.30 -0.35 5.87
CA ILE A 350 -25.06 -1.07 6.20
C ILE A 350 -25.23 -1.82 7.52
N THR A 351 -24.92 -3.12 7.54
CA THR A 351 -25.12 -4.00 8.70
C THR A 351 -24.15 -3.73 9.86
N GLY A 352 -22.91 -3.33 9.55
CA GLY A 352 -21.80 -3.37 10.52
C GLY A 352 -21.31 -4.80 10.76
N GLY A 353 -20.75 -5.06 11.94
CA GLY A 353 -20.35 -6.40 12.39
C GLY A 353 -18.97 -6.86 11.94
N PHE A 354 -18.17 -6.03 11.26
CA PHE A 354 -16.82 -6.43 10.88
C PHE A 354 -15.88 -6.46 12.10
N PRO A 355 -15.03 -7.50 12.29
CA PRO A 355 -14.12 -7.58 13.43
C PRO A 355 -13.07 -6.45 13.45
N ALA A 356 -13.17 -5.55 14.43
CA ALA A 356 -12.27 -4.41 14.61
C ALA A 356 -10.78 -4.80 14.55
N ASN A 357 -10.41 -5.89 15.24
CA ASN A 357 -9.04 -6.40 15.30
C ASN A 357 -8.52 -7.05 14.00
N LYS A 358 -9.31 -7.05 12.92
CA LYS A 358 -8.87 -7.36 11.55
C LYS A 358 -8.86 -6.15 10.62
N LEU A 359 -9.38 -5.01 11.05
CA LEU A 359 -9.51 -3.81 10.23
C LEU A 359 -8.25 -2.93 10.38
N THR A 360 -7.62 -2.52 9.27
CA THR A 360 -6.54 -1.53 9.28
C THR A 360 -7.01 -0.19 8.74
N LEU A 361 -6.42 0.90 9.22
CA LEU A 361 -6.60 2.24 8.65
C LEU A 361 -5.65 2.46 7.48
N GLY A 362 -6.12 3.13 6.43
CA GLY A 362 -5.30 3.59 5.31
C GLY A 362 -4.44 4.80 5.68
N TYR A 363 -3.26 4.89 5.08
CA TYR A 363 -2.29 5.98 5.23
C TYR A 363 -1.70 6.33 3.86
N GLU A 364 -1.97 7.55 3.42
CA GLU A 364 -1.57 8.09 2.12
C GLU A 364 -0.15 8.67 2.13
N PHE A 365 0.73 8.17 1.24
CA PHE A 365 2.06 8.73 0.99
C PHE A 365 2.10 9.68 -0.22
N TYR A 366 0.91 10.12 -0.64
CA TYR A 366 0.66 11.11 -1.69
C TYR A 366 -0.37 12.14 -1.20
N TYR A 367 -0.41 13.28 -1.89
CA TYR A 367 -1.14 14.48 -1.50
C TYR A 367 -2.05 14.91 -2.63
N ARG A 368 -3.33 15.14 -2.33
CA ARG A 368 -4.27 15.76 -3.27
C ARG A 368 -4.17 17.27 -3.18
N GLY A 369 -4.24 17.97 -4.32
CA GLY A 369 -3.97 19.40 -4.38
C GLY A 369 -4.60 20.19 -5.53
N TRP A 370 -4.71 21.49 -5.31
CA TRP A 370 -5.36 22.47 -6.20
C TRP A 370 -4.45 23.69 -6.39
N LYS A 371 -4.69 24.48 -7.45
CA LYS A 371 -3.98 25.74 -7.75
C LYS A 371 -4.94 26.92 -7.85
N GLY A 372 -4.38 28.13 -7.81
CA GLY A 372 -5.15 29.39 -7.86
C GLY A 372 -6.05 29.59 -6.65
N VAL A 373 -5.73 28.91 -5.55
CA VAL A 373 -6.50 28.92 -4.31
C VAL A 373 -6.18 30.22 -3.56
N PRO A 374 -7.17 31.05 -3.19
CA PRO A 374 -6.91 32.23 -2.38
C PRO A 374 -6.57 31.82 -0.94
N ALA A 375 -5.72 32.57 -0.24
CA ALA A 375 -5.37 32.24 1.14
C ALA A 375 -6.58 32.28 2.11
N GLY A 376 -7.56 33.15 1.85
CA GLY A 376 -8.73 33.32 2.72
C GLY A 376 -8.34 33.67 4.15
N ALA A 377 -9.16 33.22 5.11
CA ALA A 377 -8.83 33.28 6.54
C ALA A 377 -8.04 32.05 7.04
N ASN A 378 -8.14 30.93 6.32
CA ASN A 378 -7.71 29.59 6.76
C ASN A 378 -6.64 28.99 5.85
N ASN A 379 -5.72 29.82 5.31
CA ASN A 379 -4.60 29.41 4.46
C ASN A 379 -5.00 28.38 3.37
N GLY A 380 -5.96 28.76 2.54
CA GLY A 380 -6.43 27.95 1.43
C GLY A 380 -7.41 26.83 1.78
N LEU A 381 -7.78 26.60 3.05
CA LEU A 381 -8.81 25.61 3.43
C LEU A 381 -10.24 26.13 3.19
N ALA A 382 -11.09 25.27 2.62
CA ALA A 382 -12.49 25.55 2.26
C ALA A 382 -12.64 26.78 1.34
N GLN A 383 -11.76 26.90 0.35
CA GLN A 383 -11.73 27.99 -0.63
C GLN A 383 -12.00 27.47 -2.05
N SER A 384 -12.35 28.33 -3.00
CA SER A 384 -12.41 27.97 -4.42
C SER A 384 -11.00 27.75 -5.01
N ALA A 385 -10.92 27.02 -6.11
CA ALA A 385 -9.70 26.77 -6.88
C ALA A 385 -9.87 27.20 -8.35
N THR A 386 -8.80 27.07 -9.15
CA THR A 386 -8.82 27.23 -10.61
C THR A 386 -8.32 25.97 -11.32
N GLY A 387 -8.63 24.81 -10.74
CA GLY A 387 -8.23 23.49 -11.20
C GLY A 387 -7.24 22.77 -10.27
N ALA A 388 -6.93 21.54 -10.67
CA ALA A 388 -5.92 20.69 -10.07
C ALA A 388 -4.52 21.34 -10.05
N SER A 389 -3.73 21.01 -9.02
CA SER A 389 -2.32 21.41 -8.90
C SER A 389 -1.46 20.82 -10.04
N GLY A 390 -0.27 21.39 -10.25
CA GLY A 390 0.63 20.94 -11.31
C GLY A 390 1.10 19.50 -11.11
N ALA A 391 1.04 18.69 -12.17
CA ALA A 391 1.62 17.35 -12.16
C ALA A 391 3.11 17.41 -11.80
N ARG A 392 3.57 16.49 -10.94
CA ARG A 392 4.96 16.44 -10.46
C ARG A 392 5.76 15.35 -11.21
N PRO A 393 7.11 15.39 -11.22
CA PRO A 393 7.92 14.56 -12.13
C PRO A 393 7.76 13.04 -12.00
N THR A 394 7.29 12.56 -10.85
CA THR A 394 7.15 11.14 -10.50
C THR A 394 5.72 10.72 -10.13
N SER A 395 4.84 11.65 -9.72
CA SER A 395 3.38 11.39 -9.68
C SER A 395 2.75 11.43 -11.07
N GLN A 396 3.25 12.33 -11.93
CA GLN A 396 2.86 12.52 -13.35
C GLN A 396 1.39 12.84 -13.63
N GLN A 397 0.53 12.86 -12.60
CA GLN A 397 -0.89 13.20 -12.66
C GLN A 397 -1.14 14.58 -12.04
N ALA A 398 -1.97 15.40 -12.70
CA ALA A 398 -2.36 16.71 -12.16
C ALA A 398 -3.24 16.52 -10.92
N GLY A 399 -3.05 17.37 -9.89
CA GLY A 399 -3.79 17.28 -8.63
C GLY A 399 -3.28 16.23 -7.64
N ILE A 400 -2.23 15.46 -7.99
CA ILE A 400 -1.58 14.49 -7.10
C ILE A 400 -0.07 14.75 -7.06
N ALA A 401 0.52 14.73 -5.86
CA ALA A 401 1.95 14.80 -5.64
C ALA A 401 2.39 13.76 -4.59
N ASN A 402 3.47 13.03 -4.83
CA ASN A 402 4.05 12.15 -3.82
C ASN A 402 4.65 12.98 -2.67
N TYR A 403 4.73 12.43 -1.46
CA TYR A 403 5.37 13.09 -0.31
C TYR A 403 6.77 13.62 -0.65
N LYS A 404 7.59 12.79 -1.30
CA LYS A 404 8.96 13.11 -1.76
C LYS A 404 9.07 14.30 -2.74
N GLU A 405 7.96 14.74 -3.33
CA GLU A 405 7.92 15.82 -4.34
C GLU A 405 7.53 17.18 -3.73
N LEU A 406 7.14 17.21 -2.46
CA LEU A 406 6.68 18.42 -1.75
C LEU A 406 7.69 18.90 -0.68
N GLY A 407 8.97 18.51 -0.79
CA GLY A 407 10.05 19.02 0.07
C GLY A 407 10.16 20.55 0.00
N GLY A 408 10.37 21.18 1.14
CA GLY A 408 10.24 22.63 1.34
C GLY A 408 8.80 23.15 1.56
N LEU A 409 7.79 22.28 1.49
CA LEU A 409 6.37 22.60 1.68
C LEU A 409 5.69 21.74 2.76
N VAL A 410 5.85 20.40 2.73
CA VAL A 410 5.23 19.48 3.73
C VAL A 410 6.11 19.20 4.96
N ASP A 411 7.39 19.56 4.89
CA ASP A 411 8.39 19.53 5.94
C ASP A 411 8.59 20.90 6.62
N ASN A 412 7.88 21.93 6.13
CA ASN A 412 8.10 23.33 6.46
C ASN A 412 6.96 23.87 7.37
N PRO A 413 7.24 24.24 8.63
CA PRO A 413 6.22 24.77 9.55
C PRO A 413 5.54 26.06 9.10
N ALA A 414 6.16 26.86 8.21
CA ALA A 414 5.56 28.10 7.72
C ALA A 414 4.47 27.89 6.65
N THR A 415 4.40 26.69 6.06
CA THR A 415 3.42 26.29 5.03
C THR A 415 2.56 25.11 5.47
N THR A 416 2.71 24.65 6.73
CA THR A 416 1.99 23.51 7.31
C THR A 416 0.92 23.99 8.28
N PHE A 417 -0.31 23.56 8.08
CA PHE A 417 -1.48 23.97 8.85
C PHE A 417 -2.28 22.78 9.38
N TRP A 418 -3.21 23.06 10.30
CA TRP A 418 -3.94 22.05 11.05
C TRP A 418 -5.41 22.44 11.22
N ASP A 419 -6.30 21.52 10.85
CA ASP A 419 -7.72 21.57 11.19
C ASP A 419 -7.92 20.73 12.46
N ASP A 420 -8.24 21.39 13.58
CA ASP A 420 -8.45 20.70 14.85
C ASP A 420 -9.85 20.09 15.01
N GLN A 421 -10.80 20.38 14.12
CA GLN A 421 -12.11 19.71 14.13
C GLN A 421 -12.06 18.43 13.30
N ALA A 422 -11.48 18.48 12.10
CA ALA A 422 -11.26 17.30 11.25
C ALA A 422 -10.06 16.43 11.69
N LYS A 423 -9.21 16.94 12.59
CA LYS A 423 -7.89 16.39 12.99
C LYS A 423 -7.00 16.08 11.78
N ALA A 424 -7.01 17.00 10.81
CA ALA A 424 -6.38 16.82 9.50
C ALA A 424 -5.30 17.88 9.25
N SER A 425 -4.28 17.49 8.49
CA SER A 425 -3.20 18.36 8.04
C SER A 425 -3.41 18.83 6.60
N TYR A 426 -3.17 20.11 6.38
CA TYR A 426 -3.20 20.74 5.07
C TYR A 426 -2.04 21.73 4.95
N PHE A 427 -1.70 22.07 3.72
CA PHE A 427 -0.47 22.78 3.39
C PHE A 427 -0.79 23.80 2.30
N TYR A 428 -0.26 25.00 2.44
CA TYR A 428 -0.57 26.09 1.51
C TYR A 428 0.63 27.00 1.30
N LYS A 429 0.88 27.32 0.02
CA LYS A 429 1.95 28.23 -0.39
C LYS A 429 1.65 28.80 -1.78
N ASP A 430 1.82 30.11 -1.95
CA ASP A 430 1.83 30.81 -3.24
C ASP A 430 0.63 30.52 -4.18
N GLY A 431 -0.53 30.13 -3.61
CA GLY A 431 -1.75 29.79 -4.34
C GLY A 431 -1.93 28.31 -4.69
N GLU A 432 -1.02 27.42 -4.27
CA GLU A 432 -1.24 25.98 -4.24
C GLU A 432 -1.71 25.54 -2.84
N PHE A 433 -2.71 24.65 -2.79
CA PHE A 433 -3.16 23.94 -1.59
C PHE A 433 -2.93 22.44 -1.76
N PHE A 434 -2.46 21.77 -0.70
CA PHE A 434 -2.31 20.32 -0.62
C PHE A 434 -2.86 19.78 0.70
N THR A 435 -3.35 18.54 0.69
CA THR A 435 -3.81 17.80 1.88
C THR A 435 -3.23 16.39 1.91
N GLY A 436 -2.94 15.87 3.10
CA GLY A 436 -2.30 14.58 3.33
C GLY A 436 -1.61 14.53 4.70
N LEU A 437 -0.86 13.46 4.97
CA LEU A 437 -0.27 13.19 6.28
C LEU A 437 0.76 14.23 6.75
N ASN A 438 0.88 14.35 8.08
CA ASN A 438 2.11 14.71 8.78
C ASN A 438 2.12 13.99 10.13
N GLN A 439 3.19 14.17 10.93
CA GLN A 439 3.34 13.53 12.24
C GLN A 439 2.10 13.71 13.15
N LYS A 440 1.39 14.85 13.08
CA LYS A 440 0.23 15.14 13.94
C LYS A 440 -1.04 14.43 13.49
N SER A 441 -1.32 14.37 12.18
CA SER A 441 -2.46 13.59 11.66
C SER A 441 -2.19 12.09 11.73
N ILE A 442 -0.93 11.65 11.54
CA ILE A 442 -0.50 10.27 11.79
C ILE A 442 -0.77 9.89 13.25
N GLN A 443 -0.30 10.69 14.22
CA GLN A 443 -0.50 10.39 15.64
C GLN A 443 -2.00 10.33 15.99
N ALA A 444 -2.81 11.29 15.52
CA ALA A 444 -4.25 11.29 15.74
C ALA A 444 -4.95 10.05 15.14
N ARG A 445 -4.59 9.66 13.90
CA ARG A 445 -5.14 8.47 13.23
C ARG A 445 -4.72 7.17 13.92
N VAL A 446 -3.49 7.09 14.41
CA VAL A 446 -2.98 5.93 15.17
C VAL A 446 -3.65 5.81 16.54
N ASP A 447 -3.78 6.90 17.30
CA ASP A 447 -4.39 6.84 18.64
C ASP A 447 -5.90 6.56 18.56
N TYR A 448 -6.58 7.09 17.54
CA TYR A 448 -7.93 6.67 17.18
C TYR A 448 -8.01 5.17 16.86
N GLY A 449 -7.07 4.65 16.05
CA GLY A 449 -7.02 3.22 15.73
C GLY A 449 -6.81 2.32 16.95
N LYS A 450 -5.96 2.73 17.91
CA LYS A 450 -5.80 2.06 19.20
C LYS A 450 -7.09 2.11 20.02
N GLN A 451 -7.75 3.28 20.09
CA GLN A 451 -9.01 3.47 20.82
C GLN A 451 -10.15 2.59 20.27
N ARG A 452 -10.23 2.41 18.94
CA ARG A 452 -11.21 1.52 18.28
C ARG A 452 -10.78 0.05 18.21
N GLY A 453 -9.62 -0.32 18.78
CA GLY A 453 -9.13 -1.71 18.82
C GLY A 453 -8.73 -2.29 17.47
N LEU A 454 -8.30 -1.45 16.53
CA LEU A 454 -8.02 -1.81 15.15
C LEU A 454 -6.73 -2.64 15.01
N ALA A 455 -6.61 -3.37 13.90
CA ALA A 455 -5.45 -4.23 13.62
C ALA A 455 -4.14 -3.45 13.45
N GLY A 456 -4.18 -2.27 12.81
CA GLY A 456 -2.99 -1.48 12.51
C GLY A 456 -3.17 -0.58 11.28
N ALA A 457 -2.12 -0.50 10.45
CA ALA A 457 -2.03 0.40 9.29
C ALA A 457 -1.84 -0.36 7.97
N MET A 458 -2.56 0.08 6.94
CA MET A 458 -2.23 -0.14 5.53
C MET A 458 -1.72 1.19 4.93
N MET A 459 -0.67 1.14 4.11
CA MET A 459 0.00 2.32 3.55
C MET A 459 0.03 2.28 2.01
N TYR A 460 -0.52 3.31 1.36
CA TYR A 460 -0.54 3.45 -0.10
C TYR A 460 0.20 4.71 -0.56
N SER A 461 1.30 4.61 -1.31
CA SER A 461 2.14 3.43 -1.54
C SER A 461 3.60 3.78 -1.25
N LEU A 462 4.44 2.76 -1.06
CA LEU A 462 5.87 2.95 -0.73
C LEU A 462 6.61 3.79 -1.78
N LEU A 463 6.09 3.85 -3.01
CA LEU A 463 6.56 4.71 -4.09
C LEU A 463 6.57 6.19 -3.71
N GLY A 464 5.64 6.65 -2.87
CA GLY A 464 5.51 8.05 -2.48
C GLY A 464 6.60 8.57 -1.53
N LEU A 465 7.31 7.66 -0.86
CA LEU A 465 8.26 7.97 0.20
C LEU A 465 9.55 8.64 -0.27
N ASP A 466 10.10 9.47 0.61
CA ASP A 466 11.42 10.07 0.50
C ASP A 466 12.54 9.04 0.81
N ASN A 467 13.80 9.47 0.68
CA ASN A 467 14.94 8.60 0.97
C ASN A 467 15.07 8.23 2.46
N ASN A 468 14.56 9.04 3.39
CA ASN A 468 14.60 8.75 4.83
C ASN A 468 13.38 7.93 5.30
N THR A 469 12.38 7.71 4.44
CA THR A 469 11.13 6.99 4.74
C THR A 469 10.31 7.64 5.86
N THR A 470 10.25 8.97 5.86
CA THR A 470 9.85 9.82 6.97
C THR A 470 8.43 9.51 7.48
N LEU A 471 7.44 9.42 6.59
CA LEU A 471 6.05 9.10 6.98
C LEU A 471 5.90 7.66 7.50
N LEU A 472 6.61 6.69 6.90
CA LEU A 472 6.63 5.29 7.35
C LEU A 472 7.22 5.18 8.76
N ASN A 473 8.30 5.90 9.05
CA ASN A 473 8.88 5.94 10.39
C ASN A 473 7.89 6.52 11.40
N GLN A 474 7.28 7.67 11.09
CA GLN A 474 6.27 8.31 11.96
C GLN A 474 5.09 7.37 12.27
N ILE A 475 4.58 6.63 11.28
CA ILE A 475 3.53 5.60 11.49
C ILE A 475 4.06 4.45 12.34
N SER A 476 5.26 3.95 12.02
CA SER A 476 5.85 2.79 12.68
C SER A 476 6.10 3.03 14.17
N ASP A 477 6.62 4.20 14.50
CA ASP A 477 6.92 4.67 15.85
C ASP A 477 5.62 4.93 16.62
N ALA A 478 4.66 5.67 16.03
CA ALA A 478 3.36 5.97 16.65
C ALA A 478 2.55 4.69 16.97
N LEU A 479 2.63 3.66 16.12
CA LEU A 479 2.02 2.34 16.36
C LEU A 479 2.66 1.57 17.53
N GLY A 480 3.74 2.07 18.14
CA GLY A 480 4.48 1.38 19.20
C GLY A 480 5.60 0.50 18.64
N GLY A 481 6.36 1.01 17.67
CA GLY A 481 7.51 0.33 17.10
C GLY A 481 8.56 0.00 18.17
N THR A 482 8.74 -1.27 18.48
CA THR A 482 9.92 -1.74 19.20
C THR A 482 11.13 -1.53 18.30
N THR A 483 12.10 -0.74 18.76
CA THR A 483 13.42 -0.66 18.13
C THR A 483 14.13 -1.99 18.29
N VAL A 484 13.94 -2.91 17.35
CA VAL A 484 14.86 -4.03 17.11
C VAL A 484 16.09 -3.42 16.43
N PRO A 485 17.24 -3.26 17.12
CA PRO A 485 18.45 -2.84 16.44
C PRO A 485 18.86 -3.97 15.49
N PRO A 486 19.54 -3.69 14.36
CA PRO A 486 20.19 -4.74 13.59
C PRO A 486 21.28 -5.40 14.45
N THR A 487 20.96 -6.50 15.12
CA THR A 487 21.89 -7.26 15.97
C THR A 487 22.84 -8.09 15.11
N THR A 488 23.68 -7.43 14.34
CA THR A 488 24.98 -7.95 13.89
C THR A 488 26.01 -7.58 14.96
N PRO A 489 26.49 -8.54 15.78
CA PRO A 489 27.60 -8.27 16.68
C PRO A 489 28.83 -7.87 15.87
N PRO A 490 29.55 -6.79 16.21
CA PRO A 490 30.85 -6.52 15.62
C PRO A 490 31.79 -7.67 15.96
N THR A 491 32.23 -8.43 14.96
CA THR A 491 33.25 -9.47 15.13
C THR A 491 34.61 -8.82 15.38
N THR A 492 34.96 -8.68 16.65
CA THR A 492 36.23 -8.11 17.11
C THR A 492 37.42 -8.87 16.51
N PRO A 493 38.33 -8.21 15.79
CA PRO A 493 39.67 -8.74 15.56
C PRO A 493 40.40 -8.89 16.91
N PRO A 494 41.27 -9.90 17.09
CA PRO A 494 42.02 -10.06 18.34
C PRO A 494 42.92 -8.85 18.61
N THR A 495 42.81 -8.28 19.81
CA THR A 495 43.65 -7.16 20.26
C THR A 495 45.01 -7.63 20.76
N THR A 496 46.08 -7.00 20.28
CA THR A 496 47.38 -6.97 20.98
C THR A 496 47.49 -5.72 21.86
N PRO A 497 48.17 -5.78 23.04
CA PRO A 497 48.24 -4.64 23.96
C PRO A 497 49.11 -3.46 23.47
N PRO A 498 48.97 -2.26 24.06
CA PRO A 498 49.43 -1.01 23.46
C PRO A 498 50.81 -0.51 23.92
N THR A 499 51.40 0.40 23.14
CA THR A 499 52.44 1.34 23.57
C THR A 499 52.00 2.78 23.32
N THR A 500 52.09 3.62 24.35
CA THR A 500 51.71 5.05 24.34
C THR A 500 52.84 5.97 23.85
N PRO A 501 52.59 7.26 23.56
CA PRO A 501 53.16 7.89 22.35
C PRO A 501 54.20 9.02 22.59
N PRO A 502 54.87 9.48 21.51
CA PRO A 502 55.43 10.82 21.39
C PRO A 502 54.53 11.77 20.57
N THR A 503 54.00 12.78 21.25
CA THR A 503 54.00 14.21 20.87
C THR A 503 54.30 14.65 19.42
N THR A 504 53.24 15.12 18.73
CA THR A 504 53.15 16.37 17.91
C THR A 504 53.98 16.56 16.60
N PRO A 505 53.54 17.47 15.68
CA PRO A 505 53.94 17.52 14.25
C PRO A 505 55.18 18.43 13.96
N PRO A 506 55.66 18.67 12.70
CA PRO A 506 54.91 18.70 11.42
C PRO A 506 55.61 18.19 10.12
N THR A 507 54.87 18.22 9.00
CA THR A 507 55.32 18.18 7.57
C THR A 507 56.12 16.95 7.11
N THR A 508 55.93 16.34 5.93
CA THR A 508 55.48 16.83 4.60
C THR A 508 54.65 15.77 3.85
N GLY A 509 53.88 16.17 2.84
CA GLY A 509 53.15 15.26 1.94
C GLY A 509 52.93 15.84 0.53
N CYS A 510 51.67 16.06 0.14
CA CYS A 510 51.21 16.44 -1.20
C CYS A 510 51.66 17.79 -1.81
N GLY A 511 52.65 18.47 -1.23
CA GLY A 511 53.13 19.76 -1.72
C GLY A 511 52.03 20.82 -1.74
N SER A 512 51.88 21.55 -2.84
CA SER A 512 50.87 22.61 -3.01
C SER A 512 49.51 22.13 -3.54
N THR A 513 49.23 20.82 -3.58
CA THR A 513 47.95 20.29 -4.08
C THR A 513 46.88 20.39 -2.98
N PRO A 514 45.75 21.12 -3.18
CA PRO A 514 44.70 21.29 -2.17
C PRO A 514 44.09 19.95 -1.70
N ALA A 515 43.52 19.91 -0.50
CA ALA A 515 42.76 18.74 -0.04
C ALA A 515 41.43 18.62 -0.81
N TYR A 516 40.92 17.39 -0.96
CA TYR A 516 39.55 17.15 -1.42
C TYR A 516 38.53 17.66 -0.39
N VAL A 517 37.50 18.37 -0.87
CA VAL A 517 36.44 18.96 -0.05
C VAL A 517 35.08 18.54 -0.62
N ALA A 518 34.32 17.77 0.15
CA ALA A 518 32.94 17.41 -0.22
C ALA A 518 32.07 18.67 -0.43
N GLY A 519 31.09 18.57 -1.33
CA GLY A 519 30.28 19.69 -1.80
C GLY A 519 30.94 20.56 -2.87
N THR A 520 32.26 20.51 -3.05
CA THR A 520 32.98 21.26 -4.09
C THR A 520 32.78 20.61 -5.46
N VAL A 521 32.55 21.43 -6.48
CA VAL A 521 32.52 21.01 -7.89
C VAL A 521 33.94 21.02 -8.43
N TYR A 522 34.35 19.92 -9.05
CA TYR A 522 35.63 19.77 -9.73
C TYR A 522 35.41 19.52 -11.23
N THR A 523 36.30 20.04 -12.07
CA THR A 523 36.26 19.88 -13.53
C THR A 523 37.49 19.15 -14.06
N ALA A 524 37.40 18.67 -15.30
CA ALA A 524 38.47 17.93 -15.98
C ALA A 524 39.84 18.62 -15.82
N GLY A 525 40.78 17.93 -15.19
CA GLY A 525 42.14 18.41 -14.93
C GLY A 525 42.38 19.07 -13.57
N ASN A 526 41.36 19.27 -12.73
CA ASN A 526 41.54 19.70 -11.33
C ASN A 526 42.27 18.62 -10.52
N GLU A 527 43.16 19.02 -9.62
CA GLU A 527 43.96 18.09 -8.79
C GLU A 527 43.73 18.31 -7.29
N VAL A 528 43.56 17.22 -6.56
CA VAL A 528 43.34 17.20 -5.10
C VAL A 528 44.22 16.15 -4.41
N SER A 529 44.43 16.33 -3.11
CA SER A 529 45.02 15.35 -2.22
C SER A 529 43.95 14.68 -1.34
N HIS A 530 44.04 13.36 -1.22
CA HIS A 530 43.16 12.57 -0.35
C HIS A 530 43.93 11.32 0.12
N ASN A 531 43.84 10.97 1.41
CA ASN A 531 44.44 9.77 2.02
C ASN A 531 45.90 9.48 1.63
N GLY A 532 46.76 10.50 1.59
CA GLY A 532 48.18 10.36 1.23
C GLY A 532 48.42 10.01 -0.25
N ARG A 533 47.54 10.48 -1.15
CA ARG A 533 47.66 10.32 -2.60
C ARG A 533 47.16 11.56 -3.34
N LYS A 534 47.70 11.81 -4.53
CA LYS A 534 47.21 12.84 -5.46
C LYS A 534 46.23 12.24 -6.44
N TYR A 535 45.16 12.97 -6.74
CA TYR A 535 44.14 12.58 -7.71
C TYR A 535 43.83 13.72 -8.67
N LYS A 536 43.49 13.36 -9.90
CA LYS A 536 43.08 14.30 -10.96
C LYS A 536 41.69 13.95 -11.49
N ALA A 537 40.79 14.92 -11.51
CA ALA A 537 39.45 14.75 -12.06
C ALA A 537 39.55 14.52 -13.58
N GLN A 538 38.96 13.42 -14.08
CA GLN A 538 38.93 13.08 -15.50
C GLN A 538 37.84 13.86 -16.25
N TRP A 539 36.71 14.16 -15.59
CA TRP A 539 35.58 14.95 -16.08
C TRP A 539 34.94 15.80 -14.96
N TRP A 540 33.76 16.36 -15.18
CA TRP A 540 33.01 17.12 -14.17
C TRP A 540 32.52 16.21 -13.04
N THR A 541 32.61 16.66 -11.78
CA THR A 541 32.11 15.91 -10.62
C THR A 541 31.78 16.80 -9.43
N GLN A 542 30.92 16.29 -8.54
CA GLN A 542 30.66 16.82 -7.21
C GLN A 542 30.37 15.64 -6.27
N ASN A 543 30.89 15.67 -5.04
CA ASN A 543 30.72 14.66 -3.98
C ASN A 543 31.31 13.24 -4.22
N GLU A 544 31.84 12.90 -5.39
CA GLU A 544 32.54 11.62 -5.58
C GLU A 544 33.91 11.66 -4.90
N THR A 545 34.13 10.81 -3.89
CA THR A 545 35.38 10.80 -3.12
C THR A 545 36.54 10.14 -3.90
N PRO A 546 37.73 10.78 -3.99
CA PRO A 546 38.87 10.22 -4.71
C PRO A 546 39.31 8.85 -4.19
N GLY A 547 39.74 7.96 -5.11
CA GLY A 547 40.24 6.63 -4.79
C GLY A 547 39.17 5.55 -4.55
N THR A 548 37.88 5.88 -4.63
CA THR A 548 36.77 4.92 -4.36
C THR A 548 36.34 4.08 -5.58
N THR A 549 36.64 4.52 -6.80
CA THR A 549 36.06 4.00 -8.06
C THR A 549 37.06 3.37 -9.03
N GLY A 550 38.32 3.18 -8.63
CA GLY A 550 39.36 2.52 -9.45
C GLY A 550 39.86 3.35 -10.64
N GLU A 551 40.60 2.73 -11.55
CA GLU A 551 41.25 3.42 -12.69
C GLU A 551 40.26 3.98 -13.73
N TRP A 552 39.08 3.35 -13.84
CA TRP A 552 37.95 3.78 -14.68
C TRP A 552 37.06 4.83 -14.00
N GLY A 553 37.38 5.16 -12.74
CA GLY A 553 36.68 6.16 -11.95
C GLY A 553 37.06 7.60 -12.30
N VAL A 554 36.19 8.51 -11.88
CA VAL A 554 36.30 9.96 -12.09
C VAL A 554 37.63 10.55 -11.63
N TRP A 555 38.28 9.94 -10.64
CA TRP A 555 39.54 10.40 -10.06
C TRP A 555 40.70 9.52 -10.48
N LYS A 556 41.50 9.99 -11.45
CA LYS A 556 42.76 9.34 -11.80
C LYS A 556 43.77 9.53 -10.69
N ASP A 557 44.22 8.43 -10.09
CA ASP A 557 45.34 8.40 -9.16
C ASP A 557 46.64 8.82 -9.86
N LEU A 558 47.39 9.74 -9.24
CA LEU A 558 48.68 10.23 -9.71
C LEU A 558 49.86 9.74 -8.84
N GLY A 559 49.59 8.96 -7.79
CA GLY A 559 50.60 8.39 -6.88
C GLY A 559 50.51 8.91 -5.44
N ALA A 560 51.36 8.33 -4.58
CA ALA A 560 51.41 8.63 -3.16
C ALA A 560 51.98 10.03 -2.84
N CYS A 561 51.52 10.61 -1.73
CA CYS A 561 51.99 11.85 -1.13
C CYS A 561 51.53 12.01 0.34
#